data_AF-Q05960-F1
#
_entry.id   AF-Q05960-F1
#
_cell.length_a   1.000
_cell.length_b   1.000
_cell.length_c   1.000
_cell.angle_alpha   90.00
_cell.angle_beta   90.00
_cell.angle_gamma   90.00
#
_symmetry.space_group_name_H-M   'P 1'
#
loop_
_entity.id
_entity.type
_entity.pdbx_description
1 polymer ?
#
loop_
_entity_poly.entity_id
_entity_poly.type
_entity_poly.pdbx_seq_one_letter_code
_entity_poly.pdbx_strand_id
1 'polypeptide(L)'
;MISMRTAYKVRAYPDPEQMAQLGRTFGCVRLVWNKTLADRHRAYHAHGKKASCKETDAALTAWKKTAEPAFLSEVSSVPLQQTLRHQHTAYQNFFLGRARYPRFKYRN
;
A
#
# COMPACT_ATOMS: atom_id res chain seq x y z
N MET A 1 4.83 -38.90 7.11
CA MET A 1 5.06 -38.02 8.27
C MET A 1 4.12 -36.83 8.18
N ILE A 2 3.22 -36.66 9.14
CA ILE A 2 2.36 -35.46 9.23
C ILE A 2 3.20 -34.37 9.92
N SER A 3 3.47 -33.27 9.22
CA SER A 3 4.16 -32.12 9.80
C SER A 3 3.16 -31.28 10.58
N MET A 4 3.31 -31.23 11.91
CA MET A 4 2.50 -30.37 12.77
C MET A 4 2.99 -28.93 12.65
N ARG A 5 2.09 -28.00 12.26
CA ARG A 5 2.39 -26.56 12.18
C ARG A 5 1.79 -25.86 13.39
N THR A 6 2.64 -25.21 14.18
CA THR A 6 2.21 -24.39 15.33
C THR A 6 2.15 -22.92 14.92
N ALA A 7 1.09 -22.22 15.33
CA ALA A 7 0.96 -20.77 15.15
C ALA A 7 0.71 -20.11 16.52
N TYR A 8 1.33 -18.96 16.75
CA TYR A 8 1.19 -18.19 17.98
C TYR A 8 0.43 -16.90 17.71
N LYS A 9 -0.50 -16.55 18.61
CA LYS A 9 -1.19 -15.26 18.61
C LYS A 9 -0.77 -14.49 19.85
N VAL A 10 -0.09 -13.37 19.64
CA VAL A 10 0.37 -12.48 20.71
C VAL A 10 -0.14 -11.06 20.48
N ARG A 11 -0.27 -10.29 21.56
CA ARG A 11 -0.58 -8.86 21.50
C ARG A 11 0.70 -8.06 21.73
N ALA A 12 0.97 -7.10 20.86
CA ALA A 12 2.03 -6.12 21.07
C ALA A 12 1.53 -4.99 21.99
N TYR A 13 2.41 -4.53 22.87
CA TYR A 13 2.19 -3.37 23.75
C TYR A 13 3.27 -2.33 23.45
N PRO A 14 3.10 -1.52 22.39
CA PRO A 14 4.09 -0.53 22.01
C PRO A 14 4.14 0.62 23.02
N ASP A 15 5.34 1.15 23.23
CA ASP A 15 5.53 2.40 23.98
C ASP A 15 5.01 3.62 23.17
N PRO A 16 4.92 4.82 23.77
CA PRO A 16 4.40 6.00 23.07
C PRO A 16 5.16 6.37 21.78
N GLU A 17 6.47 6.16 21.72
CA GLU A 17 7.28 6.47 20.54
C GLU A 17 6.96 5.47 19.41
N GLN A 18 6.89 4.19 19.75
CA GLN A 18 6.50 3.13 18.82
C GLN A 18 5.07 3.34 18.30
N MET A 19 4.13 3.73 19.15
CA MET A 19 2.76 4.07 18.74
C MET A 19 2.75 5.22 17.74
N ALA A 20 3.53 6.28 17.98
CA ALA A 20 3.65 7.41 17.06
C ALA A 20 4.25 6.97 15.70
N GLN A 21 5.30 6.15 15.72
CA GLN A 21 5.93 5.63 14.50
C GLN A 21 4.99 4.72 13.69
N LEU A 22 4.25 3.84 14.37
CA LEU A 22 3.23 2.99 13.74
C LEU A 22 2.09 3.83 13.16
N GLY A 23 1.63 4.85 13.89
CA GLY A 23 0.60 5.79 13.43
C GLY A 23 1.01 6.50 12.15
N ARG A 24 2.23 7.07 12.10
CA ARG A 24 2.80 7.68 10.89
C ARG A 24 2.89 6.67 9.74
N THR A 25 3.42 5.47 10.02
CA THR A 25 3.59 4.41 9.03
C THR A 25 2.25 3.99 8.41
N PHE A 26 1.23 3.75 9.23
CA PHE A 26 -0.10 3.37 8.74
C PHE A 26 -0.78 4.51 7.98
N GLY A 27 -0.59 5.76 8.42
CA GLY A 27 -1.00 6.95 7.70
C GLY A 27 -0.40 7.00 6.28
N CYS A 28 0.92 6.82 6.18
CA CYS A 28 1.64 6.80 4.90
C CYS A 28 1.20 5.65 4.00
N VAL A 29 1.04 4.43 4.54
CA VAL A 29 0.55 3.27 3.79
C VAL A 29 -0.84 3.54 3.20
N ARG A 30 -1.73 4.16 3.97
CA ARG A 30 -3.08 4.53 3.51
C ARG A 30 -3.04 5.60 2.43
N LEU A 31 -2.21 6.63 2.59
CA LEU A 31 -2.00 7.67 1.58
C LEU A 31 -1.50 7.07 0.25
N VAL A 32 -0.45 6.25 0.30
CA VAL A 32 0.12 5.58 -0.89
C VAL A 32 -0.94 4.72 -1.57
N TRP A 33 -1.67 3.90 -0.81
CA TRP A 33 -2.76 3.09 -1.38
C TRP A 33 -3.78 3.96 -2.13
N ASN A 34 -4.31 5.01 -1.48
CA ASN A 34 -5.35 5.84 -2.07
C ASN A 34 -4.84 6.61 -3.30
N LYS A 35 -3.64 7.20 -3.20
CA LYS A 35 -3.06 7.97 -4.31
C LYS A 35 -2.81 7.08 -5.53
N THR A 36 -2.19 5.91 -5.34
CA THR A 36 -1.96 4.97 -6.44
C THR A 36 -3.27 4.44 -7.03
N LEU A 37 -4.30 4.18 -6.22
CA LEU A 37 -5.60 3.74 -6.74
C LEU A 37 -6.26 4.85 -7.58
N ALA A 38 -6.19 6.10 -7.14
CA ALA A 38 -6.70 7.24 -7.91
C ALA A 38 -5.96 7.38 -9.25
N ASP A 39 -4.63 7.22 -9.27
CA ASP A 39 -3.84 7.27 -10.50
C ASP A 39 -4.18 6.13 -11.46
N ARG A 40 -4.32 4.90 -10.95
CA ARG A 40 -4.77 3.74 -11.74
C ARG A 40 -6.15 3.96 -12.34
N HIS A 41 -7.08 4.47 -11.54
CA HIS A 41 -8.43 4.79 -11.98
C HIS A 41 -8.40 5.82 -13.11
N ARG A 42 -7.71 6.96 -12.92
CA ARG A 42 -7.57 8.00 -13.94
C ARG A 42 -6.93 7.47 -15.24
N ALA A 43 -5.80 6.78 -15.14
CA ALA A 43 -5.09 6.27 -16.31
C ALA A 43 -5.91 5.24 -17.10
N TYR A 44 -6.67 4.40 -16.40
CA TYR A 44 -7.53 3.42 -17.05
C TYR A 44 -8.74 4.06 -17.72
N HIS A 45 -9.41 5.01 -17.06
CA HIS A 45 -10.57 5.70 -17.64
C HIS A 45 -10.20 6.62 -18.82
N ALA A 46 -9.04 7.27 -18.77
CA ALA A 46 -8.61 8.17 -19.84
C ALA A 46 -8.01 7.43 -21.05
N HIS A 47 -7.27 6.34 -20.82
CA HIS A 47 -6.42 5.74 -21.86
C HIS A 47 -6.48 4.21 -21.90
N GLY A 48 -7.33 3.55 -21.11
CA GLY A 48 -7.36 2.08 -20.99
C GLY A 48 -6.09 1.48 -20.37
N LYS A 49 -5.18 2.31 -19.83
CA LYS A 49 -3.85 1.87 -19.39
C LYS A 49 -3.89 1.22 -18.00
N LYS A 50 -3.25 0.06 -17.87
CA LYS A 50 -3.03 -0.63 -16.59
C LYS A 50 -1.59 -0.36 -16.12
N ALA A 51 -1.43 0.27 -14.95
CA ALA A 51 -0.10 0.51 -14.40
C ALA A 51 0.55 -0.79 -13.88
N SER A 52 1.81 -1.00 -14.24
CA SER A 52 2.68 -2.07 -13.72
C SER A 52 3.14 -1.77 -12.28
N CYS A 53 3.71 -2.78 -11.59
CA CYS A 53 4.33 -2.59 -10.28
C CYS A 53 5.52 -1.61 -10.37
N LYS A 54 6.36 -1.76 -11.40
CA LYS A 54 7.52 -0.90 -11.66
C LYS A 54 7.14 0.57 -11.82
N GLU A 55 6.06 0.85 -12.57
CA GLU A 55 5.57 2.23 -12.72
C GLU A 55 5.11 2.82 -11.38
N THR A 56 4.43 2.03 -10.54
CA THR A 56 3.98 2.51 -9.23
C THR A 56 5.14 2.68 -8.23
N ASP A 57 6.18 1.86 -8.29
CA ASP A 57 7.39 2.01 -7.48
C ASP A 57 8.18 3.27 -7.90
N ALA A 58 8.28 3.54 -9.20
CA ALA A 58 8.87 4.76 -9.72
C ALA A 58 8.07 6.02 -9.30
N ALA A 59 6.74 5.96 -9.37
CA ALA A 59 5.87 7.03 -8.90
C ALA A 59 6.06 7.31 -7.40
N LEU A 60 6.12 6.27 -6.56
CA LEU A 60 6.40 6.42 -5.12
C LEU A 60 7.76 7.09 -4.88
N THR A 61 8.76 6.73 -5.66
CA THR A 61 10.10 7.33 -5.57
C THR A 61 10.09 8.81 -5.96
N ALA A 62 9.31 9.17 -6.98
CA ALA A 62 9.10 10.57 -7.37
C ALA A 62 8.34 11.36 -6.30
N TRP A 63 7.28 10.81 -5.71
CA TRP A 63 6.51 11.46 -4.64
C TRP A 63 7.35 11.78 -3.42
N LYS A 64 8.26 10.89 -3.02
CA LYS A 64 9.17 11.13 -1.90
C LYS A 64 10.11 12.32 -2.10
N LYS A 65 10.25 12.81 -3.34
CA LYS A 65 11.07 13.96 -3.72
C LYS A 65 10.26 15.25 -3.87
N THR A 66 8.94 15.21 -3.84
CA THR A 66 8.09 16.42 -3.94
C THR A 66 7.75 16.96 -2.55
N ALA A 67 7.46 18.26 -2.45
CA ALA A 67 7.27 18.93 -1.16
C ALA A 67 6.09 18.36 -0.33
N GLU A 68 4.95 18.07 -0.97
CA GLU A 68 3.75 17.61 -0.25
C GLU A 68 3.92 16.22 0.40
N PRO A 69 4.40 15.17 -0.28
CA PRO A 69 4.55 13.84 0.32
C PRO A 69 6.01 13.53 0.71
N ALA A 70 6.84 14.54 0.99
CA ALA A 70 8.21 14.33 1.48
C ALA A 70 8.25 13.50 2.77
N PHE A 71 7.23 13.63 3.62
CA PHE A 71 7.07 12.87 4.87
C PHE A 71 6.97 11.35 4.66
N LEU A 72 6.71 10.87 3.43
CA LEU A 72 6.80 9.44 3.10
C LEU A 72 8.22 8.86 3.26
N SER A 73 9.23 9.73 3.37
CA SER A 73 10.61 9.36 3.64
C SER A 73 10.93 9.23 5.13
N GLU A 74 10.03 9.67 6.02
CA GLU A 74 10.19 9.58 7.49
C GLU A 74 9.82 8.19 8.04
N VAL A 75 9.25 7.32 7.19
CA VAL A 75 8.88 5.95 7.54
C VAL A 75 9.64 4.96 6.68
N SER A 76 9.74 3.71 7.16
CA SER A 76 10.35 2.65 6.37
C SER A 76 9.69 2.55 4.99
N SER A 77 10.51 2.35 3.95
CA SER A 77 10.02 2.14 2.59
C SER A 77 9.32 0.79 2.42
N VAL A 78 9.61 -0.19 3.29
CA VAL A 78 9.14 -1.57 3.15
C VAL A 78 7.60 -1.66 3.21
N PRO A 79 6.90 -1.10 4.22
CA PRO A 79 5.43 -1.08 4.23
C PRO A 79 4.82 -0.36 3.02
N LEU A 80 5.48 0.70 2.52
CA LEU A 80 5.00 1.48 1.38
C LEU A 80 5.08 0.65 0.07
N GLN A 81 6.19 -0.02 -0.18
CA GLN A 81 6.31 -0.92 -1.33
C GLN A 81 5.40 -2.14 -1.20
N GLN A 82 5.24 -2.67 0.02
CA GLN A 82 4.35 -3.81 0.24
C GLN A 82 2.88 -3.46 -0.04
N THR A 83 2.44 -2.25 0.29
CA THR A 83 1.07 -1.83 -0.05
C THR A 83 0.85 -1.72 -1.56
N LEU A 84 1.88 -1.32 -2.33
CA LEU A 84 1.83 -1.33 -3.80
C LEU A 84 1.69 -2.75 -4.35
N ARG A 85 2.44 -3.71 -3.81
CA ARG A 85 2.33 -5.14 -4.17
C ARG A 85 0.94 -5.70 -3.88
N HIS A 86 0.41 -5.45 -2.69
CA HIS A 86 -0.95 -5.85 -2.34
C HIS A 86 -1.99 -5.24 -3.28
N GLN A 87 -1.84 -3.95 -3.63
CA GLN A 87 -2.75 -3.29 -4.55
C GLN A 87 -2.64 -3.86 -5.96
N HIS A 88 -1.42 -4.18 -6.42
CA HIS A 88 -1.19 -4.81 -7.72
C HIS A 88 -1.94 -6.13 -7.84
N THR A 89 -1.80 -7.01 -6.84
CA THR A 89 -2.53 -8.30 -6.78
C THR A 89 -4.04 -8.08 -6.77
N ALA A 90 -4.54 -7.14 -5.96
CA ALA A 90 -5.98 -6.83 -5.90
C ALA A 90 -6.51 -6.33 -7.25
N TYR A 91 -5.76 -5.46 -7.92
CA TYR A 91 -6.10 -4.90 -9.23
C TYR A 91 -6.07 -5.96 -10.34
N GLN A 92 -5.09 -6.86 -10.32
CA GLN A 92 -5.02 -8.00 -11.24
C GLN A 92 -6.21 -8.96 -11.03
N ASN A 93 -6.50 -9.32 -9.78
CA ASN A 93 -7.62 -10.20 -9.47
C ASN A 93 -8.97 -9.60 -9.92
N PHE A 94 -9.13 -8.28 -9.85
CA PHE A 94 -10.30 -7.59 -10.42
C PHE A 94 -10.43 -7.84 -11.94
N PHE A 95 -9.38 -7.62 -12.71
CA PHE A 95 -9.43 -7.86 -14.17
C PHE A 95 -9.57 -9.32 -14.56
N LEU A 96 -9.14 -10.24 -13.71
CA LEU A 96 -9.34 -11.68 -13.90
C LEU A 96 -10.74 -12.16 -13.46
N GLY A 97 -11.62 -11.25 -13.00
CA GLY A 97 -12.96 -11.61 -12.50
C GLY A 97 -12.96 -12.38 -11.18
N ARG A 98 -11.83 -12.39 -10.46
CA ARG A 98 -11.64 -13.15 -9.20
C ARG A 98 -11.94 -12.34 -7.95
N ALA A 99 -12.02 -11.01 -8.07
CA ALA A 99 -12.28 -10.10 -6.96
C ALA A 99 -13.04 -8.86 -7.44
N ARG A 100 -13.64 -8.13 -6.49
CA ARG A 100 -14.22 -6.80 -6.75
C ARG A 100 -13.13 -5.74 -6.93
N TYR A 101 -13.49 -4.61 -7.54
CA TYR A 101 -12.59 -3.47 -7.71
C TYR A 101 -12.02 -3.00 -6.35
N PRO A 102 -10.71 -2.70 -6.25
CA PRO A 102 -10.13 -2.20 -5.00
C PRO A 102 -10.81 -0.91 -4.53
N ARG A 103 -11.02 -0.78 -3.22
CA ARG A 103 -11.66 0.40 -2.63
C ARG A 103 -10.64 1.36 -2.03
N PHE A 104 -10.99 2.64 -2.00
CA PHE A 104 -10.28 3.63 -1.18
C PHE A 104 -10.37 3.26 0.31
N LYS A 105 -9.27 3.49 1.03
CA LYS A 105 -9.15 3.25 2.47
C LYS A 105 -9.47 4.52 3.25
N TYR A 106 -10.39 4.41 4.21
CA TYR A 106 -10.71 5.46 5.17
C TYR A 106 -9.94 5.25 6.49
N ARG A 107 -9.95 6.26 7.38
CA ARG A 107 -9.46 6.08 8.75
C ARG A 107 -10.55 5.32 9.50
N ASN A 108 -10.21 4.20 10.11
CA ASN A 108 -11.08 3.59 11.13
C ASN A 108 -10.92 4.34 12.44
#